data_AF-A0A1I0QT34-F1
#
_entry.id   AF-A0A1I0QT34-F1
#
_cell.length_a   1.000
_cell.length_b   1.000
_cell.length_c   1.000
_cell.angle_alpha   90.00
_cell.angle_beta   90.00
_cell.angle_gamma   90.00
#
_symmetry.space_group_name_H-M   'P 1'
#
loop_
_entity.id
_entity.type
_entity.pdbx_description
1 polymer ?
#
loop_
_entity_poly.entity_id
_entity_poly.type
_entity_poly.pdbx_seq_one_letter_code
_entity_poly.pdbx_strand_id
1 'polypeptide(L)'
;MTWGEEIFRALLLTFGMTEIITNISYLTKVNGLDLARKQHGELPPHVALAKIKLKVVFMLLFGIIFFVASLSTYILHKYIAIVIFVPAILFCFYGVIEALYYRYWKTFGFAFVTILLLIASFLI
;
A
#
# COMPACT_ATOMS: atom_id res chain seq x y z
N MET A 1 -24.01 -5.59 -5.05
CA MET A 1 -22.98 -4.57 -4.87
C MET A 1 -23.57 -3.45 -4.06
N THR A 2 -23.07 -3.21 -2.85
CA THR A 2 -23.46 -2.08 -2.00
C THR A 2 -22.64 -0.85 -2.39
N TRP A 3 -23.10 0.35 -2.01
CA TRP A 3 -22.29 1.57 -2.16
C TRP A 3 -20.97 1.51 -1.39
N GLY A 4 -20.93 0.79 -0.25
CA GLY A 4 -19.70 0.60 0.51
C GLY A 4 -18.64 -0.18 -0.28
N GLU A 5 -19.05 -1.29 -0.92
CA GLU A 5 -18.18 -2.11 -1.76
C GLU A 5 -17.62 -1.30 -2.95
N GLU A 6 -18.44 -0.46 -3.57
CA GLU A 6 -18.03 0.42 -4.65
C GLU A 6 -17.01 1.47 -4.23
N ILE A 7 -17.28 2.16 -3.13
CA ILE A 7 -16.39 3.18 -2.58
C ILE A 7 -15.05 2.54 -2.19
N PHE A 8 -15.08 1.37 -1.56
CA PHE A 8 -13.87 0.67 -1.16
C PHE A 8 -13.04 0.20 -2.35
N ARG A 9 -13.70 -0.37 -3.38
CA ARG A 9 -13.05 -0.73 -4.64
C ARG A 9 -12.41 0.47 -5.33
N ALA A 10 -13.12 1.60 -5.40
CA ALA A 10 -12.58 2.83 -5.98
C ALA A 10 -11.37 3.34 -5.20
N LEU A 11 -11.44 3.32 -3.85
CA LEU A 11 -10.33 3.70 -2.99
C LEU A 11 -9.09 2.86 -3.25
N LEU A 12 -9.23 1.53 -3.31
CA LEU A 12 -8.11 0.62 -3.58
C LEU A 12 -7.56 0.76 -4.99
N LEU A 13 -8.42 1.02 -5.98
CA LEU A 13 -7.99 1.28 -7.35
C LEU A 13 -7.14 2.55 -7.42
N THR A 14 -7.61 3.65 -6.82
CA THR A 14 -6.88 4.92 -6.79
C THR A 14 -5.59 4.79 -5.99
N PHE A 15 -5.63 4.16 -4.81
CA PHE A 15 -4.45 3.89 -4.01
C PHE A 15 -3.41 3.07 -4.79
N GLY A 16 -3.84 1.98 -5.42
CA GLY A 16 -2.98 1.14 -6.25
C GLY A 16 -2.33 1.92 -7.40
N MET A 17 -3.10 2.74 -8.10
CA MET A 17 -2.59 3.58 -9.18
C MET A 17 -1.57 4.61 -8.68
N THR A 18 -1.84 5.28 -7.56
CA THR A 18 -0.92 6.24 -6.95
C THR A 18 0.39 5.58 -6.56
N GLU A 19 0.35 4.41 -5.92
CA GLU A 19 1.55 3.65 -5.56
C GLU A 19 2.34 3.23 -6.80
N ILE A 20 1.68 2.81 -7.89
CA ILE A 20 2.37 2.47 -9.15
C ILE A 20 3.11 3.69 -9.71
N ILE A 21 2.42 4.80 -9.91
CA ILE A 21 2.99 6.00 -10.54
C ILE A 21 4.15 6.54 -9.69
N THR A 22 3.93 6.70 -8.39
CA THR A 22 4.92 7.32 -7.49
C THR A 22 6.16 6.45 -7.34
N ASN A 23 6.00 5.15 -7.05
CA ASN A 23 7.15 4.27 -6.83
C ASN A 23 7.93 3.99 -8.13
N ILE A 24 7.28 3.91 -9.30
CA ILE A 24 8.00 3.86 -10.58
C ILE A 24 8.81 5.14 -10.78
N SER A 25 8.23 6.32 -10.47
CA SER A 25 8.95 7.60 -10.57
C SER A 25 10.20 7.62 -9.67
N TYR A 26 10.10 7.05 -8.47
CA TYR A 26 11.25 6.96 -7.55
C TYR A 26 12.33 5.99 -7.99
N LEU A 27 11.98 4.89 -8.65
CA LEU A 27 12.96 3.92 -9.15
C LEU A 27 13.68 4.39 -10.42
N THR A 28 13.08 5.31 -11.18
CA THR A 28 13.58 5.74 -12.50
C THR A 28 14.31 7.08 -12.48
N LYS A 29 13.96 7.99 -11.56
CA LYS A 29 14.63 9.30 -11.46
C LYS A 29 16.00 9.19 -10.80
N VAL A 30 16.94 10.02 -11.26
CA VAL A 30 18.32 10.10 -10.72
C VAL A 30 18.33 10.35 -9.21
N ASN A 31 17.47 11.25 -8.70
CA ASN A 31 17.33 11.56 -7.28
C ASN A 31 16.07 10.93 -6.67
N GLY A 32 15.53 9.89 -7.30
CA GLY A 32 14.22 9.33 -6.97
C GLY A 32 14.16 8.71 -5.57
N LEU A 33 15.24 8.09 -5.11
CA LEU A 33 15.29 7.50 -3.75
C LEU A 33 15.36 8.56 -2.65
N ASP A 34 15.91 9.74 -2.92
CA ASP A 34 15.87 10.86 -1.96
C ASP A 34 14.47 11.45 -1.85
N LEU A 35 13.72 11.50 -2.96
CA LEU A 35 12.30 11.86 -2.95
C LEU A 35 11.47 10.80 -2.23
N ALA A 36 11.75 9.51 -2.48
CA ALA A 36 11.10 8.39 -1.80
C ALA A 36 11.31 8.46 -0.29
N ARG A 37 12.50 8.83 0.20
CA ARG A 37 12.77 9.02 1.63
C ARG A 37 11.89 10.13 2.23
N LYS A 38 11.62 11.20 1.47
CA LYS A 38 10.74 12.28 1.93
C LYS A 38 9.28 11.83 2.02
N GLN A 39 8.80 11.05 1.05
CA GLN A 39 7.45 10.46 1.11
C GLN A 39 7.35 9.42 2.23
N HIS A 40 8.31 8.50 2.31
CA HIS A 40 8.37 7.45 3.31
C HIS A 40 8.96 7.93 4.64
N GLY A 41 8.51 9.10 5.11
CA GLY A 41 8.94 9.73 6.36
C GLY A 41 8.55 8.95 7.61
N GLU A 42 7.78 7.87 7.46
CA GLU A 42 7.52 6.85 8.48
C GLU A 42 8.73 5.98 8.79
N LEU A 43 9.77 5.95 7.95
CA LEU A 43 11.03 5.29 8.26
C LEU A 43 11.97 6.23 9.03
N PRO A 44 12.86 5.69 9.90
CA PRO A 44 13.87 6.51 10.55
C PRO A 44 14.79 7.21 9.52
N PRO A 45 15.19 8.47 9.77
CA PRO A 45 15.92 9.28 8.78
C PRO A 45 17.32 8.73 8.44
N HIS A 46 17.90 7.93 9.33
CA HIS A 46 19.22 7.31 9.17
C HIS A 46 19.18 5.97 8.42
N VAL A 47 18.02 5.53 7.94
CA VAL A 47 17.88 4.28 7.18
C VAL A 47 18.65 4.38 5.86
N ALA A 48 19.47 3.36 5.59
CA ALA A 48 20.25 3.24 4.37
C ALA A 48 19.36 3.27 3.11
N LEU A 49 19.82 3.91 2.03
CA LEU A 49 19.08 4.04 0.78
C LEU A 49 18.65 2.69 0.18
N ALA A 50 19.43 1.62 0.40
CA ALA A 50 19.07 0.27 -0.03
C ALA A 50 17.75 -0.21 0.60
N LYS A 51 17.50 0.12 1.87
CA LYS A 51 16.25 -0.23 2.56
C LYS A 51 15.08 0.64 2.09
N ILE A 52 15.34 1.91 1.76
CA ILE A 52 14.35 2.78 1.11
C ILE A 52 13.95 2.20 -0.25
N LYS A 53 14.93 1.80 -1.06
CA LYS A 53 14.69 1.15 -2.36
C LYS A 53 13.86 -0.13 -2.21
N LEU A 54 14.18 -0.96 -1.22
CA LEU A 54 13.43 -2.18 -0.91
C LEU A 54 11.96 -1.85 -0.60
N LYS A 55 11.72 -0.84 0.24
CA LYS A 55 10.37 -0.36 0.55
C LYS A 55 9.62 0.10 -0.71
N VAL A 56 10.23 0.95 -1.53
CA VAL A 56 9.64 1.44 -2.79
C VAL A 56 9.23 0.28 -3.70
N VAL A 57 10.05 -0.79 -3.78
CA VAL A 57 9.72 -1.99 -4.53
C VAL A 57 8.51 -2.73 -3.92
N PHE A 58 8.46 -2.91 -2.60
CA PHE A 58 7.30 -3.54 -1.95
C PHE A 58 6.01 -2.73 -2.13
N MET A 59 6.09 -1.40 -1.96
CA MET A 59 4.95 -0.50 -2.15
C MET A 59 4.46 -0.53 -3.60
N LEU A 60 5.37 -0.57 -4.58
CA LEU A 60 5.02 -0.78 -5.99
C LEU A 60 4.28 -2.11 -6.21
N LEU A 61 4.77 -3.21 -5.64
CA LEU A 61 4.13 -4.52 -5.76
C LEU A 61 2.73 -4.53 -5.15
N PHE A 62 2.54 -3.97 -3.96
CA PHE A 62 1.22 -3.82 -3.36
C PHE A 62 0.32 -2.90 -4.17
N GLY A 63 0.86 -1.83 -4.75
CA GLY A 63 0.15 -0.95 -5.67
C GLY A 63 -0.42 -1.69 -6.88
N ILE A 64 0.41 -2.53 -7.52
CA ILE A 64 0.00 -3.40 -8.63
C ILE A 64 -1.09 -4.38 -8.19
N ILE A 65 -0.92 -5.04 -7.04
CA ILE A 65 -1.89 -6.01 -6.54
C ILE A 65 -3.25 -5.34 -6.29
N PHE A 66 -3.29 -4.22 -5.58
CA PHE A 66 -4.55 -3.51 -5.29
C PHE A 66 -5.20 -2.96 -6.56
N PHE A 67 -4.40 -2.43 -7.50
CA PHE A 67 -4.89 -1.94 -8.77
C PHE A 67 -5.55 -3.07 -9.58
N VAL A 68 -4.85 -4.20 -9.76
CA VAL A 68 -5.36 -5.35 -10.53
C VAL A 68 -6.57 -5.99 -9.85
N ALA A 69 -6.54 -6.17 -8.53
CA ALA A 69 -7.66 -6.69 -7.75
C ALA A 69 -8.93 -5.82 -7.92
N SER A 70 -8.77 -4.50 -7.81
CA SER A 70 -9.90 -3.57 -7.90
C SER A 70 -10.38 -3.38 -9.35
N LEU A 71 -9.47 -3.34 -10.31
CA LEU A 71 -9.82 -3.21 -11.73
C LEU A 71 -10.52 -4.47 -12.25
N SER A 72 -10.05 -5.66 -11.88
CA SER A 72 -10.67 -6.92 -12.31
C SER A 72 -12.08 -7.06 -11.76
N THR A 73 -12.30 -6.74 -10.47
CA THR A 73 -13.63 -6.75 -9.86
C THR A 73 -14.57 -5.69 -10.48
N TYR A 74 -14.04 -4.53 -10.88
CA TYR A 74 -14.78 -3.51 -11.61
C TYR A 74 -15.21 -4.01 -13.01
N ILE A 75 -14.27 -4.53 -13.80
CA ILE A 75 -14.55 -5.03 -15.17
C ILE A 75 -15.54 -6.20 -15.15
N LEU A 76 -15.45 -7.08 -14.15
CA LEU A 76 -16.38 -8.21 -13.98
C LEU A 76 -17.75 -7.79 -13.43
N HIS A 77 -17.95 -6.51 -13.10
CA HIS A 77 -19.16 -5.98 -12.48
C HIS A 77 -19.58 -6.75 -11.22
N LYS A 78 -18.60 -7.29 -10.49
CA LYS A 78 -18.79 -8.12 -9.30
C LYS A 78 -17.75 -7.77 -8.25
N TYR A 79 -18.22 -7.48 -7.04
CA TYR A 79 -17.34 -7.37 -5.89
C TYR A 79 -16.92 -8.77 -5.44
N ILE A 80 -15.64 -9.10 -5.65
CA ILE A 80 -15.08 -10.40 -5.26
C ILE A 80 -14.26 -10.18 -4.00
N ALA A 81 -14.91 -10.31 -2.85
CA ALA A 81 -14.34 -9.98 -1.54
C ALA A 81 -12.96 -10.64 -1.32
N ILE A 82 -12.80 -11.92 -1.65
CA ILE A 82 -11.53 -12.64 -1.45
C ILE A 82 -10.34 -12.02 -2.21
N VAL A 83 -10.58 -11.46 -3.41
CA VAL A 83 -9.55 -10.85 -4.26
C VAL A 83 -9.06 -9.52 -3.68
N ILE A 84 -9.89 -8.83 -2.91
CA ILE A 84 -9.55 -7.58 -2.21
C ILE A 84 -9.00 -7.86 -0.81
N PHE A 85 -9.59 -8.82 -0.12
CA PHE A 85 -9.32 -9.15 1.27
C PHE A 85 -7.93 -9.76 1.49
N VAL A 86 -7.52 -10.71 0.63
CA VAL A 86 -6.21 -11.35 0.76
C VAL A 86 -5.05 -10.35 0.62
N PRO A 87 -5.04 -9.45 -0.39
CA PRO A 87 -4.07 -8.36 -0.45
C PRO A 87 -4.07 -7.44 0.78
N ALA A 88 -5.24 -7.12 1.34
CA ALA A 88 -5.33 -6.28 2.53
C ALA A 88 -4.67 -6.95 3.75
N ILE A 89 -4.85 -8.26 3.94
CA ILE A 89 -4.14 -9.03 4.98
C ILE A 89 -2.63 -8.93 4.79
N LEU A 90 -2.14 -9.21 3.58
CA LEU A 90 -0.70 -9.20 3.29
C LEU A 90 -0.10 -7.81 3.51
N PHE A 91 -0.82 -6.76 3.12
CA PHE A 91 -0.40 -5.38 3.31
C PHE A 91 -0.40 -4.98 4.80
N CYS A 92 -1.38 -5.46 5.57
CA CYS A 92 -1.40 -5.30 7.01
C CYS A 92 -0.19 -5.95 7.67
N PHE A 93 0.11 -7.22 7.33
CA PHE A 93 1.30 -7.91 7.84
C PHE A 93 2.58 -7.16 7.50
N TYR A 94 2.71 -6.67 6.27
CA TYR A 94 3.84 -5.86 5.84
C TYR A 94 4.03 -4.63 6.75
N GLY A 95 2.97 -3.85 6.98
CA GLY A 95 3.03 -2.67 7.84
C GLY A 95 3.39 -3.00 9.30
N VAL A 96 2.84 -4.08 9.85
CA VAL A 96 3.15 -4.53 11.22
C VAL A 96 4.60 -4.99 11.34
N ILE A 97 5.10 -5.79 10.39
CA ILE A 97 6.50 -6.23 10.35
C ILE A 97 7.43 -5.01 10.27
N GLU A 98 7.09 -4.03 9.44
CA GLU A 98 7.87 -2.80 9.32
C GLU A 98 7.94 -2.03 10.64
N ALA A 99 6.80 -1.87 11.33
CA ALA A 99 6.75 -1.21 12.63
C ALA A 99 7.56 -1.95 13.70
N LEU A 100 7.48 -3.28 13.74
CA LEU A 100 8.25 -4.10 14.68
C LEU A 100 9.76 -4.07 14.40
N TYR A 101 10.13 -4.00 13.12
CA TYR A 101 11.53 -3.97 12.69
C TYR A 101 12.20 -2.63 13.00
N TYR A 102 11.57 -1.51 12.61
CA TYR A 102 12.18 -0.19 12.79
C TYR A 102 11.93 0.42 14.17
N ARG A 103 10.91 -0.04 14.90
CA ARG A 103 10.54 0.42 16.26
C ARG A 103 10.48 1.95 16.37
N TYR A 104 9.98 2.60 15.32
CA TYR A 104 9.93 4.05 15.23
C TYR A 104 8.47 4.51 15.23
N TRP A 105 8.17 5.55 16.02
CA TRP A 105 6.80 5.98 16.29
C TRP A 105 5.98 6.25 15.02
N LYS A 106 6.59 6.86 14.01
CA LYS A 106 5.89 7.12 12.74
C LYS A 106 5.59 5.84 11.95
N THR A 107 6.42 4.81 12.08
CA THR A 107 6.18 3.49 11.47
C THR A 107 4.97 2.80 12.10
N PHE A 108 4.74 2.99 13.41
CA PHE A 108 3.51 2.52 14.06
C PHE A 108 2.26 3.21 13.51
N GLY A 109 2.34 4.50 13.18
CA GLY A 109 1.26 5.21 12.51
C GLY A 109 0.89 4.59 11.16
N PHE A 110 1.89 4.22 10.35
CA PHE A 110 1.65 3.50 9.10
C PHE A 110 0.99 2.13 9.34
N ALA A 111 1.50 1.33 10.29
CA ALA A 111 0.90 0.05 10.64
C ALA A 111 -0.56 0.18 11.13
N PHE A 112 -0.88 1.24 11.87
CA PHE A 112 -2.25 1.52 12.29
C PHE A 112 -3.18 1.74 11.10
N VAL A 113 -2.74 2.50 10.08
CA VAL A 113 -3.52 2.72 8.86
C VAL A 113 -3.73 1.41 8.09
N THR A 114 -2.73 0.54 8.00
CA THR A 114 -2.89 -0.76 7.31
C THR A 114 -3.85 -1.69 8.05
N ILE A 115 -3.88 -1.65 9.38
CA ILE A 115 -4.86 -2.38 10.20
C ILE A 115 -6.27 -1.83 9.96
N LEU A 116 -6.45 -0.51 9.93
CA LEU A 116 -7.75 0.10 9.63
C LEU A 116 -8.26 -0.30 8.24
N LEU A 117 -7.37 -0.35 7.24
CA LEU A 117 -7.72 -0.81 5.90
C LEU A 117 -8.18 -2.27 5.90
N LEU A 118 -7.52 -3.14 6.67
CA LEU A 118 -7.95 -4.54 6.83
C LEU A 118 -9.31 -4.63 7.54
N ILE A 119 -9.55 -3.86 8.60
CA ILE A 119 -10.85 -3.85 9.28
C ILE A 119 -11.94 -3.36 8.33
N ALA A 120 -11.66 -2.31 7.54
CA ALA A 120 -12.61 -1.82 6.54
C ALA A 120 -12.95 -2.89 5.50
N SER A 121 -11.99 -3.70 5.06
CA SER A 121 -12.26 -4.79 4.10
C SER A 121 -13.07 -5.96 4.68
N PHE A 122 -13.16 -6.08 6.01
CA PHE A 122 -14.02 -7.05 6.69
C PHE A 122 -15.46 -6.55 6.89
N LEU A 123 -15.63 -5.25 7.07
CA LEU A 123 -16.92 -4.64 7.45
C LEU A 123 -17.79 -4.23 6.25
N ILE A 124 -17.20 -4.24 5.05
CA ILE A 124 -17.82 -3.84 3.78
C ILE A 124 -18.16 -5.08 2.96
#